data_AF-A0A2J8JUZ3-F1
#
_entry.id   AF-A0A2J8JUZ3-F1
#
_cell.length_a   1.000
_cell.length_b   1.000
_cell.length_c   1.000
_cell.angle_alpha   90.00
_cell.angle_beta   90.00
_cell.angle_gamma   90.00
#
_symmetry.space_group_name_H-M   'P 1'
#
loop_
_entity.id
_entity.type
_entity.pdbx_description
1 polymer ?
#
loop_
_entity_poly.entity_id
_entity_poly.type
_entity_poly.pdbx_seq_one_letter_code
_entity_poly.pdbx_strand_id
1 'polypeptide(L)'
;VTRAGLSSTRRPLLARTHVQGRVYNFLERPTGWKCFVYHFAVFLIVLVCLIFSVLSTIEQYAALATGTLFWMEIVLVVFFGTEYVVRLWSAGCRSKYVGLWGRLRFARKPISIIDLIVVVASMVVLCVGSKGQVFATSAIRGIRFLQILRMLHVDRQGGTWRLLGSVVFIHRQELITTLYIGFLGLIFSSYFV
;
A
#
# COMPACT_ATOMS: atom_id res chain seq x y z
N VAL A 1 -31.80 -51.38 -0.91
CA VAL A 1 -31.56 -50.35 0.13
C VAL A 1 -30.95 -49.11 -0.53
N THR A 2 -31.62 -47.99 -0.33
CA THR A 2 -31.63 -46.73 -1.07
C THR A 2 -30.31 -45.96 -1.09
N ARG A 3 -29.77 -45.65 -2.28
CA ARG A 3 -28.80 -44.56 -2.50
C ARG A 3 -29.56 -43.29 -2.88
N ALA A 4 -30.03 -42.54 -1.89
CA ALA A 4 -30.71 -41.27 -2.07
C ALA A 4 -29.86 -40.12 -1.49
N GLY A 5 -29.51 -39.15 -2.34
CA GLY A 5 -29.76 -37.74 -2.01
C GLY A 5 -28.78 -36.93 -1.16
N LEU A 6 -27.45 -37.07 -1.29
CA LEU A 6 -26.49 -36.17 -0.63
C LEU A 6 -25.93 -35.02 -1.51
N SER A 7 -26.60 -34.65 -2.60
CA SER A 7 -26.08 -33.69 -3.58
C SER A 7 -26.56 -32.23 -3.40
N SER A 8 -27.41 -31.92 -2.42
CA SER A 8 -28.07 -30.60 -2.35
C SER A 8 -27.41 -29.56 -1.42
N THR A 9 -26.53 -29.95 -0.49
CA THR A 9 -26.04 -29.03 0.57
C THR A 9 -24.59 -28.54 0.38
N ARG A 10 -23.83 -29.06 -0.60
CA ARG A 10 -22.42 -28.68 -0.86
C ARG A 10 -22.21 -27.53 -1.87
N ARG A 11 -23.27 -26.93 -2.40
CA ARG A 11 -23.16 -25.89 -3.44
C ARG A 11 -22.70 -24.49 -2.96
N PRO A 12 -23.01 -24.00 -1.73
CA PRO A 12 -22.60 -22.64 -1.36
C PRO A 12 -21.10 -22.52 -1.04
N LEU A 13 -20.45 -23.59 -0.57
CA LEU A 13 -19.02 -23.59 -0.22
C LEU A 13 -18.11 -23.53 -1.46
N LEU A 14 -18.46 -24.26 -2.53
CA LEU A 14 -17.69 -24.29 -3.79
C LEU A 14 -17.80 -22.98 -4.60
N ALA A 15 -18.97 -22.35 -4.62
CA ALA A 15 -19.17 -21.05 -5.27
C ALA A 15 -18.39 -19.93 -4.54
N ARG A 16 -18.38 -19.95 -3.20
CA ARG A 16 -17.63 -19.00 -2.36
C ARG A 16 -16.12 -19.10 -2.62
N THR A 17 -15.59 -20.32 -2.77
CA THR A 17 -14.17 -20.53 -3.11
C THR A 17 -13.80 -20.04 -4.51
N HIS A 18 -14.71 -20.12 -5.49
CA HIS A 18 -14.45 -19.66 -6.86
C HIS A 18 -14.40 -18.12 -6.95
N VAL A 19 -15.33 -17.42 -6.31
CA VAL A 19 -15.32 -15.93 -6.26
C VAL A 19 -14.15 -15.42 -5.43
N GLN A 20 -13.88 -16.03 -4.26
CA GLN A 20 -12.71 -15.67 -3.44
C GLN A 20 -11.41 -15.88 -4.20
N GLY A 21 -11.26 -16.99 -4.94
CA GLY A 21 -10.08 -17.24 -5.77
C GLY A 21 -9.91 -16.26 -6.93
N ARG A 22 -11.01 -15.84 -7.59
CA ARG A 22 -10.97 -14.82 -8.64
C ARG A 22 -10.56 -13.44 -8.11
N VAL A 23 -11.12 -13.02 -6.97
CA VAL A 23 -10.78 -11.74 -6.32
C VAL A 23 -9.34 -11.77 -5.82
N TYR A 24 -8.91 -12.90 -5.23
CA TYR A 24 -7.52 -13.10 -4.80
C TYR A 24 -6.54 -13.03 -5.97
N ASN A 25 -6.83 -13.70 -7.09
CA ASN A 25 -5.99 -13.63 -8.29
C ASN A 25 -5.97 -12.22 -8.88
N PHE A 26 -7.10 -11.52 -8.92
CA PHE A 26 -7.18 -10.15 -9.41
C PHE A 26 -6.32 -9.19 -8.56
N LEU A 27 -6.38 -9.30 -7.23
CA LEU A 27 -5.66 -8.43 -6.30
C LEU A 27 -4.19 -8.81 -6.11
N GLU A 28 -3.83 -10.09 -5.99
CA GLU A 28 -2.46 -10.49 -5.63
C GLU A 28 -1.61 -10.89 -6.85
N ARG A 29 -2.21 -11.15 -8.02
CA ARG A 29 -1.52 -11.46 -9.28
C ARG A 29 -2.12 -10.70 -10.46
N PRO A 30 -1.77 -9.41 -10.64
CA PRO A 30 -2.28 -8.63 -11.75
C PRO A 30 -1.84 -9.27 -13.06
N THR A 31 -2.77 -9.93 -13.74
CA THR A 31 -2.57 -10.51 -15.06
C THR A 31 -3.64 -9.93 -15.98
N GLY A 32 -3.19 -9.30 -17.07
CA GLY A 32 -4.06 -8.65 -18.05
C GLY A 32 -4.36 -7.17 -17.83
N TRP A 33 -5.00 -6.56 -18.83
CA TRP A 33 -5.19 -5.11 -18.95
C TRP A 33 -6.07 -4.51 -17.84
N LYS A 34 -7.07 -5.25 -17.35
CA LYS A 34 -7.99 -4.76 -16.29
C LYS A 34 -7.27 -4.45 -14.97
N CYS A 35 -6.24 -5.24 -14.64
CA CYS A 35 -5.48 -4.99 -13.42
C CYS A 35 -4.45 -3.87 -13.61
N PHE A 36 -3.89 -3.72 -14.82
CA PHE A 36 -3.09 -2.55 -15.16
C PHE A 36 -3.92 -1.27 -15.03
N VAL A 37 -5.15 -1.23 -15.55
CA VAL A 37 -6.05 -0.08 -15.41
C VAL A 37 -6.36 0.21 -13.94
N TYR A 38 -6.58 -0.81 -13.11
CA TYR A 38 -6.78 -0.62 -11.66
C TYR A 38 -5.56 0.04 -10.99
N HIS A 39 -4.37 -0.53 -11.20
CA HIS A 39 -3.13 0.00 -10.62
C HIS A 39 -2.80 1.40 -11.14
N PHE A 40 -3.03 1.65 -12.43
CA PHE A 40 -2.84 2.95 -13.06
C PHE A 40 -3.83 3.99 -12.54
N ALA A 41 -5.10 3.61 -12.34
CA ALA A 41 -6.11 4.49 -11.77
C ALA A 41 -5.78 4.86 -10.31
N VAL A 42 -5.39 3.88 -9.49
CA VAL A 42 -4.93 4.14 -8.12
C VAL A 42 -3.72 5.06 -8.12
N PHE A 43 -2.73 4.81 -8.98
CA PHE A 43 -1.57 5.69 -9.15
C PHE A 43 -1.97 7.12 -9.54
N LEU A 44 -2.90 7.29 -10.49
CA LEU A 44 -3.37 8.60 -10.93
C LEU A 44 -4.07 9.35 -9.80
N ILE A 45 -4.90 8.69 -9.00
CA ILE A 45 -5.58 9.33 -7.86
C ILE A 45 -4.55 9.79 -6.81
N VAL A 46 -3.53 8.98 -6.53
CA VAL A 46 -2.42 9.35 -5.62
C VAL A 46 -1.65 10.53 -6.18
N LEU A 47 -1.35 10.54 -7.48
CA LEU A 47 -0.66 11.64 -8.15
C LEU A 47 -1.45 12.95 -8.08
N VAL A 48 -2.76 12.91 -8.33
CA VAL A 48 -3.64 14.08 -8.22
C VAL A 48 -3.64 14.61 -6.77
N CYS A 49 -3.71 13.72 -5.78
CA CYS A 49 -3.61 14.13 -4.37
C CYS A 49 -2.27 14.79 -4.04
N LEU A 50 -1.17 14.28 -4.61
CA LEU A 50 0.15 14.89 -4.47
C LEU A 50 0.19 16.30 -5.07
N ILE A 51 -0.38 16.49 -6.27
CA ILE A 51 -0.47 17.80 -6.93
C ILE A 51 -1.26 18.77 -6.06
N PHE A 52 -2.45 18.39 -5.57
CA PHE A 52 -3.24 19.23 -4.67
C PHE A 52 -2.50 19.54 -3.36
N SER A 53 -1.67 18.61 -2.87
CA SER A 53 -0.80 18.84 -1.72
C SER A 53 0.24 19.92 -1.96
N VAL A 54 0.87 19.91 -3.13
CA VAL A 54 1.80 20.95 -3.55
C VAL A 54 1.04 22.27 -3.73
N LEU A 55 -0.13 22.27 -4.34
CA LEU A 55 -0.95 23.49 -4.46
C LEU A 55 -1.39 24.05 -3.09
N SER A 56 -1.54 23.19 -2.07
CA SER A 56 -1.83 23.64 -0.69
C SER A 56 -0.69 24.42 -0.04
N THR A 57 0.54 24.36 -0.58
CA THR A 57 1.66 25.17 -0.06
C THR A 57 1.60 26.62 -0.53
N ILE A 58 0.84 26.91 -1.59
CA ILE A 58 0.71 28.25 -2.17
C ILE A 58 -0.44 28.97 -1.45
N GLU A 59 -0.17 30.09 -0.76
CA GLU A 59 -1.16 30.81 0.06
C GLU A 59 -2.45 31.15 -0.69
N GLN A 60 -2.34 31.53 -1.97
CA GLN A 60 -3.49 31.86 -2.82
C GLN A 60 -4.47 30.69 -3.03
N TYR A 61 -3.98 29.45 -3.04
CA TYR A 61 -4.78 28.25 -3.28
C TYR A 61 -4.97 27.40 -2.01
N ALA A 62 -4.34 27.77 -0.90
CA ALA A 62 -4.25 26.96 0.31
C ALA A 62 -5.62 26.57 0.90
N ALA A 63 -6.57 27.53 1.00
CA ALA A 63 -7.87 27.28 1.59
C ALA A 63 -8.71 26.27 0.78
N LEU A 64 -8.76 26.45 -0.55
CA LEU A 64 -9.50 25.56 -1.45
C LEU A 64 -8.83 24.19 -1.54
N ALA A 65 -7.51 24.16 -1.73
CA ALA A 65 -6.75 22.92 -1.83
C ALA A 65 -6.87 22.08 -0.55
N THR A 66 -6.77 22.69 0.63
CA THR A 66 -6.87 21.98 1.91
C THR A 66 -8.26 21.38 2.11
N GLY A 67 -9.33 22.12 1.77
CA GLY A 67 -10.71 21.59 1.82
C GLY A 67 -10.91 20.40 0.88
N THR A 68 -10.43 20.51 -0.36
CA THR A 68 -10.51 19.40 -1.33
C THR A 68 -9.67 18.20 -0.92
N LEU A 69 -8.47 18.42 -0.37
CA LEU A 69 -7.59 17.37 0.11
C LEU A 69 -8.24 16.56 1.24
N PHE A 70 -8.91 17.23 2.18
CA PHE A 70 -9.57 16.55 3.30
C PHE A 70 -10.67 15.59 2.81
N TRP A 71 -11.53 16.02 1.89
CA TRP A 71 -12.55 15.15 1.30
C TRP A 71 -11.96 13.99 0.49
N MET A 72 -10.95 14.27 -0.34
CA MET A 72 -10.26 13.25 -1.12
C MET A 72 -9.56 12.22 -0.21
N GLU A 73 -8.97 12.67 0.89
CA GLU A 73 -8.32 11.82 1.88
C GLU A 73 -9.32 10.85 2.54
N ILE A 74 -10.51 11.33 2.92
CA ILE A 74 -11.58 10.47 3.45
C ILE A 74 -11.96 9.39 2.43
N VAL A 75 -12.20 9.77 1.17
CA VAL A 75 -12.55 8.83 0.10
C VAL A 75 -11.45 7.78 -0.09
N LEU A 76 -10.19 8.19 -0.07
CA LEU A 76 -9.05 7.29 -0.22
C LEU A 76 -8.88 6.34 0.97
N VAL A 77 -9.05 6.81 2.20
CA VAL A 77 -8.99 5.95 3.39
C VAL A 77 -10.08 4.88 3.35
N VAL A 78 -11.31 5.25 2.96
CA VAL A 78 -12.40 4.29 2.79
C VAL A 78 -12.08 3.29 1.67
N PHE A 79 -11.58 3.77 0.53
CA PHE A 79 -11.19 2.92 -0.60
C PHE A 79 -10.08 1.92 -0.22
N PHE A 80 -8.99 2.37 0.39
CA PHE A 80 -7.90 1.49 0.81
C PHE A 80 -8.30 0.57 1.98
N GLY A 81 -9.10 1.07 2.92
CA GLY A 81 -9.63 0.25 4.01
C GLY A 81 -10.50 -0.89 3.49
N THR A 82 -11.42 -0.60 2.57
CA THR A 82 -12.23 -1.64 1.92
C THR A 82 -11.38 -2.59 1.09
N GLU A 83 -10.39 -2.09 0.36
CA GLU A 83 -9.46 -2.94 -0.40
C GLU A 83 -8.67 -3.90 0.52
N TYR A 84 -8.16 -3.40 1.65
CA TYR A 84 -7.47 -4.20 2.65
C TYR A 84 -8.36 -5.30 3.22
N VAL A 85 -9.60 -4.97 3.58
CA VAL A 85 -10.59 -5.95 4.10
C VAL A 85 -10.93 -7.00 3.05
N VAL A 86 -11.17 -6.60 1.80
CA VAL A 86 -11.43 -7.52 0.69
C VAL A 86 -10.22 -8.43 0.46
N ARG A 87 -8.99 -7.89 0.54
CA ARG A 87 -7.76 -8.66 0.40
C ARG A 87 -7.61 -9.70 1.52
N LEU A 88 -7.78 -9.29 2.77
CA LEU A 88 -7.72 -10.19 3.93
C LEU A 88 -8.80 -11.28 3.88
N TRP A 89 -10.00 -10.93 3.41
CA TRP A 89 -11.09 -11.89 3.19
C TRP A 89 -10.77 -12.88 2.07
N SER A 90 -10.25 -12.39 0.94
CA SER A 90 -9.89 -13.20 -0.22
C SER A 90 -8.72 -14.16 0.05
N ALA A 91 -7.80 -13.80 0.94
CA ALA A 91 -6.66 -14.65 1.34
C ALA A 91 -7.10 -16.01 1.93
N GLY A 92 -8.34 -16.09 2.45
CA GLY A 92 -8.93 -17.34 2.95
C GLY A 92 -9.15 -18.43 1.89
N CYS A 93 -8.96 -18.15 0.59
CA CYS A 93 -9.07 -19.15 -0.47
C CYS A 93 -7.89 -20.13 -0.52
N ARG A 94 -6.74 -19.78 0.07
CA ARG A 94 -5.54 -20.63 0.10
C ARG A 94 -5.56 -21.48 1.36
N SER A 95 -5.38 -22.80 1.22
CA SER A 95 -5.27 -23.75 2.36
C SER A 95 -4.26 -23.29 3.43
N LYS A 96 -3.18 -22.60 3.02
CA LYS A 96 -2.15 -22.02 3.92
C LYS A 96 -2.65 -20.90 4.85
N TYR A 97 -3.77 -20.24 4.52
CA TYR A 97 -4.31 -19.07 5.22
C TYR A 97 -5.76 -19.26 5.71
N VAL A 98 -6.23 -20.50 5.84
CA VAL A 98 -7.57 -20.81 6.37
C VAL A 98 -7.60 -20.58 7.89
N GLY A 99 -8.71 -20.02 8.39
CA GLY A 99 -8.91 -19.72 9.82
C GLY A 99 -8.30 -18.39 10.30
N LEU A 100 -8.50 -18.06 11.58
CA LEU A 100 -8.03 -16.81 12.19
C LEU A 100 -6.49 -16.73 12.24
N TRP A 101 -5.82 -17.83 12.58
CA TRP A 101 -4.35 -17.93 12.59
C TRP A 101 -3.76 -17.84 11.17
N GLY A 102 -4.45 -18.39 10.17
CA GLY A 102 -4.07 -18.27 8.76
C GLY A 102 -4.13 -16.82 8.27
N ARG A 103 -5.20 -16.11 8.60
CA ARG A 103 -5.36 -14.68 8.30
C ARG A 103 -4.34 -13.80 9.02
N LEU A 104 -4.03 -14.09 10.29
CA LEU A 104 -3.00 -13.37 11.04
C LEU A 104 -1.60 -13.56 10.42
N ARG A 105 -1.29 -14.76 9.92
CA ARG A 105 -0.05 -15.03 9.19
C ARG A 105 0.02 -14.25 7.87
N PHE A 106 -1.11 -14.02 7.19
CA PHE A 106 -1.17 -13.18 6.00
C PHE A 106 -0.96 -11.69 6.35
N ALA A 107 -1.61 -11.20 7.41
CA ALA A 107 -1.46 -9.83 7.89
C ALA A 107 -0.01 -9.50 8.32
N ARG A 108 0.76 -10.50 8.76
CA ARG A 108 2.19 -10.37 9.09
C ARG A 108 3.14 -10.23 7.89
N LYS A 109 2.66 -10.31 6.64
CA LYS A 109 3.51 -9.99 5.49
C LYS A 109 3.88 -8.50 5.52
N PRO A 110 5.15 -8.12 5.22
CA PRO A 110 5.61 -6.73 5.33
C PRO A 110 4.73 -5.75 4.53
N ILE A 111 4.36 -6.08 3.29
CA ILE A 111 3.47 -5.27 2.45
C ILE A 111 2.09 -5.06 3.11
N SER A 112 1.55 -6.10 3.77
CA SER A 112 0.25 -6.02 4.45
C SER A 112 0.33 -5.23 5.76
N ILE A 113 1.49 -5.21 6.42
CA ILE A 113 1.73 -4.40 7.62
C ILE A 113 1.78 -2.93 7.23
N ILE A 114 2.52 -2.58 6.17
CA ILE A 114 2.60 -1.21 5.67
C ILE A 114 1.19 -0.69 5.33
N ASP A 115 0.39 -1.44 4.57
CA ASP A 115 -0.97 -1.03 4.21
C ASP A 115 -1.86 -0.80 5.45
N LEU A 116 -1.78 -1.68 6.45
CA LEU A 116 -2.51 -1.52 7.70
C LEU A 116 -2.07 -0.26 8.47
N ILE A 117 -0.75 -0.01 8.56
CA ILE A 117 -0.21 1.20 9.20
C ILE A 117 -0.70 2.45 8.48
N VAL A 118 -0.71 2.45 7.14
CA VAL A 118 -1.18 3.59 6.34
C VAL A 118 -2.66 3.86 6.61
N VAL A 119 -3.53 2.85 6.58
CA VAL A 119 -4.96 3.02 6.84
C VAL A 119 -5.22 3.53 8.26
N VAL A 120 -4.55 2.95 9.27
CA VAL A 120 -4.70 3.35 10.67
C VAL A 120 -4.17 4.77 10.92
N ALA A 121 -2.97 5.09 10.44
CA ALA A 121 -2.39 6.42 10.57
C ALA A 121 -3.27 7.49 9.91
N SER A 122 -3.81 7.19 8.72
CA SER A 122 -4.72 8.10 8.01
C SER A 122 -6.01 8.33 8.78
N MET A 123 -6.58 7.27 9.37
CA MET A 123 -7.77 7.38 10.23
C MET A 123 -7.50 8.26 11.47
N VAL A 124 -6.33 8.10 12.11
CA VAL A 124 -5.95 8.92 13.28
C VAL A 124 -5.82 10.39 12.89
N VAL A 125 -5.15 10.70 11.78
CA VAL A 125 -4.99 12.08 11.29
C VAL A 125 -6.35 12.72 10.97
N LEU A 126 -7.28 11.98 10.34
CA LEU A 126 -8.64 12.47 10.06
C LEU A 126 -9.45 12.72 11.35
N CYS A 127 -9.40 11.78 12.30
CA CYS A 127 -10.11 11.89 13.58
C CYS A 127 -9.61 13.07 14.45
N VAL A 128 -8.29 13.29 14.47
CA VAL A 128 -7.66 14.40 15.22
C VAL A 128 -7.89 15.74 14.49
N GLY A 129 -7.79 15.74 13.16
CA GLY A 129 -8.01 16.94 12.34
C GLY A 129 -9.44 17.48 12.41
N SER A 130 -10.43 16.61 12.64
CA SER A 130 -11.85 17.01 12.71
C SER A 130 -12.26 17.75 14.01
N LYS A 131 -11.46 17.70 15.09
CA LYS A 131 -11.87 18.17 16.43
C LYS A 131 -11.21 19.45 16.93
N GLY A 132 -10.19 20.00 16.27
CA GLY A 132 -9.48 21.19 16.80
C GLY A 132 -8.88 22.09 15.73
N GLN A 133 -9.35 23.34 15.66
CA GLN A 133 -8.84 24.38 14.75
C GLN A 133 -7.34 24.68 14.94
N VAL A 134 -6.82 24.61 16.18
CA VAL A 134 -5.38 24.83 16.48
C VAL A 134 -4.46 23.68 16.04
N PHE A 135 -5.00 22.51 15.73
CA PHE A 135 -4.26 21.38 15.17
C PHE A 135 -4.38 21.28 13.64
N ALA A 136 -5.11 22.18 12.98
CA ALA A 136 -5.24 22.18 11.52
C ALA A 136 -3.88 22.28 10.82
N THR A 137 -2.97 23.11 11.35
CA THR A 137 -1.62 23.29 10.81
C THR A 137 -0.74 22.04 10.98
N SER A 138 -0.88 21.31 12.10
CA SER A 138 -0.23 20.00 12.29
C SER A 138 -0.87 18.89 11.45
N ALA A 139 -2.19 18.92 11.26
CA ALA A 139 -2.92 17.96 10.43
C ALA A 139 -2.51 18.09 8.95
N ILE A 140 -2.29 19.31 8.44
CA ILE A 140 -1.77 19.56 7.09
C ILE A 140 -0.39 18.91 6.89
N ARG A 141 0.51 19.01 7.90
CA ARG A 141 1.80 18.31 7.87
C ARG A 141 1.63 16.79 7.93
N GLY A 142 0.67 16.29 8.71
CA GLY A 142 0.28 14.88 8.75
C GLY A 142 -0.20 14.35 7.40
N ILE A 143 -1.07 15.08 6.70
CA ILE A 143 -1.57 14.72 5.36
C ILE A 143 -0.43 14.55 4.35
N ARG A 144 0.57 15.43 4.36
CA ARG A 144 1.76 15.32 3.49
C ARG A 144 2.59 14.07 3.79
N PHE A 145 2.76 13.74 5.06
CA PHE A 145 3.47 12.51 5.46
C PHE A 145 2.72 11.25 5.03
N LEU A 146 1.38 11.26 5.16
CA LEU A 146 0.53 10.16 4.67
C LEU A 146 0.61 9.98 3.16
N GLN A 147 0.79 11.06 2.39
CA GLN A 147 0.96 10.95 0.94
C GLN A 147 2.27 10.26 0.54
N ILE A 148 3.36 10.50 1.26
CA ILE A 148 4.63 9.78 1.04
C ILE A 148 4.42 8.29 1.34
N LEU A 149 3.77 7.97 2.45
CA LEU A 149 3.42 6.59 2.80
C LEU A 149 2.49 5.93 1.77
N ARG A 150 1.59 6.70 1.15
CA ARG A 150 0.71 6.22 0.08
C ARG A 150 1.49 5.96 -1.21
N MET A 151 2.48 6.78 -1.56
CA MET A 151 3.36 6.49 -2.69
C MET A 151 4.13 5.18 -2.50
N LEU A 152 4.54 4.87 -1.26
CA LEU A 152 5.18 3.59 -0.91
C LEU A 152 4.23 2.40 -1.11
N HIS A 153 2.93 2.55 -0.84
CA HIS A 153 1.96 1.47 -1.05
C HIS A 153 1.81 1.10 -2.53
N VAL A 154 1.95 2.06 -3.45
CA VAL A 154 1.76 1.85 -4.89
C VAL A 154 2.76 0.81 -5.43
N ASP A 155 3.95 0.72 -4.84
CA ASP A 155 4.96 -0.31 -5.14
C ASP A 155 4.62 -1.68 -4.50
N ARG A 156 3.33 -2.04 -4.47
CA ARG A 156 2.75 -3.13 -3.68
C ARG A 156 3.40 -4.51 -3.91
N GLN A 157 4.04 -4.74 -5.04
CA GLN A 157 4.63 -6.04 -5.34
C GLN A 157 6.02 -6.23 -4.75
N GLY A 158 6.67 -5.15 -4.28
CA GLY A 158 8.07 -5.16 -3.87
C GLY A 158 8.98 -5.78 -4.93
N GLY A 159 8.53 -5.81 -6.20
CA GLY A 159 9.25 -6.40 -7.31
C GLY A 159 10.49 -5.59 -7.60
N THR A 160 10.35 -4.27 -7.56
CA THR A 160 11.42 -3.28 -7.65
C THR A 160 12.47 -3.53 -6.56
N TRP A 161 12.07 -3.61 -5.29
CA TRP A 161 12.99 -3.88 -4.17
C TRP A 161 13.65 -5.25 -4.24
N ARG A 162 12.91 -6.28 -4.69
CA ARG A 162 13.45 -7.64 -4.84
C ARG A 162 14.45 -7.71 -6.00
N LEU A 163 14.18 -7.04 -7.13
CA LEU A 163 15.09 -6.94 -8.25
C LEU A 163 16.34 -6.15 -7.88
N LEU A 164 16.17 -4.96 -7.28
CA LEU A 164 17.26 -4.13 -6.79
C LEU A 164 18.13 -4.91 -5.80
N GLY A 165 17.50 -5.54 -4.79
CA GLY A 165 18.20 -6.37 -3.81
C GLY A 165 18.92 -7.56 -4.44
N SER A 166 18.33 -8.20 -5.46
CA SER A 166 18.97 -9.28 -6.20
C SER A 166 20.21 -8.80 -6.95
N VAL A 167 20.11 -7.68 -7.67
CA VAL A 167 21.23 -7.11 -8.44
C VAL A 167 22.34 -6.65 -7.49
N VAL A 168 22.00 -5.94 -6.43
CA VAL A 168 22.95 -5.49 -5.40
C VAL A 168 23.63 -6.70 -4.73
N PHE A 169 22.89 -7.77 -4.45
CA PHE A 169 23.47 -8.96 -3.85
C PHE A 169 24.44 -9.67 -4.79
N ILE A 170 24.11 -9.77 -6.09
CA ILE A 170 25.00 -10.36 -7.11
C ILE A 170 26.29 -9.55 -7.23
N HIS A 171 26.18 -8.22 -7.34
CA HIS A 171 27.32 -7.32 -7.56
C HIS A 171 27.91 -6.74 -6.26
N ARG A 172 27.65 -7.36 -5.10
CA ARG A 172 28.02 -6.79 -3.80
C ARG A 172 29.53 -6.53 -3.66
N GLN A 173 30.36 -7.40 -4.24
CA GLN A 173 31.81 -7.28 -4.15
C GLN A 173 32.32 -6.06 -4.93
N GLU A 174 31.85 -5.89 -6.16
CA GLU A 174 32.19 -4.76 -7.03
C GLU A 174 31.69 -3.43 -6.42
N LEU A 175 30.47 -3.44 -5.86
CA LEU A 175 29.88 -2.27 -5.20
C LEU A 175 30.69 -1.84 -3.96
N ILE A 176 31.07 -2.80 -3.10
CA ILE A 176 31.84 -2.50 -1.88
C ILE A 176 33.23 -1.97 -2.23
N THR A 177 33.92 -2.57 -3.21
CA THR A 177 35.27 -2.14 -3.60
C THR A 177 35.28 -0.72 -4.17
N THR A 178 34.34 -0.39 -5.05
CA THR A 178 34.24 0.97 -5.63
C THR A 178 33.86 2.01 -4.58
N LEU A 179 32.91 1.69 -3.69
CA LEU A 179 32.50 2.57 -2.60
C LEU A 179 33.63 2.80 -1.59
N TYR A 180 34.41 1.76 -1.28
CA TYR A 180 35.57 1.85 -0.39
C TYR A 180 36.66 2.76 -0.95
N ILE A 181 37.06 2.56 -2.22
CA ILE A 181 38.09 3.38 -2.87
C ILE A 181 37.63 4.85 -2.95
N GLY A 182 36.36 5.08 -3.33
CA GLY A 182 35.77 6.41 -3.40
C GLY A 182 35.76 7.11 -2.03
N PHE A 183 35.35 6.41 -0.97
CA PHE A 183 35.34 6.95 0.38
C PHE A 183 36.75 7.30 0.89
N LEU A 184 37.72 6.41 0.65
CA LEU A 184 39.13 6.63 1.03
C LEU A 184 39.72 7.85 0.31
N GLY A 185 39.48 7.98 -1.00
CA GLY A 185 39.90 9.15 -1.77
C GLY A 185 39.27 10.46 -1.27
N LEU A 186 37.98 10.41 -0.89
CA LEU A 186 37.26 11.56 -0.34
C LEU A 186 37.89 12.04 0.98
N ILE A 187 38.24 11.11 1.88
CA ILE A 187 38.89 11.45 3.15
C ILE A 187 40.28 12.06 2.93
N PHE A 188 41.11 11.47 2.07
CA PHE A 188 42.44 12.03 1.78
C PHE A 188 42.33 13.42 1.13
N SER A 189 41.46 13.59 0.13
CA SER A 189 41.25 14.89 -0.51
C SER A 189 40.75 15.95 0.46
N SER A 190 39.85 15.60 1.39
CA SER A 190 39.32 16.53 2.39
C SER A 190 40.34 16.88 3.50
N TYR A 191 41.36 16.05 3.71
CA TYR A 191 42.43 16.32 4.68
C TYR A 191 43.56 17.15 4.09
N PHE A 192 43.84 16.98 2.78
CA PHE A 192 44.89 17.71 2.08
C PHE A 192 44.47 19.12 1.59
N VAL A 193 43.17 19.37 1.43
CA VAL A 193 42.57 20.71 1.22
C VAL A 193 42.45 21.44 2.55
#